data_AF-A0A838JX69-F1
#
_entry.id   AF-A0A838JX69-F1
#
_cell.length_a   1.000
_cell.length_b   1.000
_cell.length_c   1.000
_cell.angle_alpha   90.00
_cell.angle_beta   90.00
_cell.angle_gamma   90.00
#
_symmetry.space_group_name_H-M   'P 1'
#
loop_
_entity.id
_entity.type
_entity.pdbx_description
1 polymer ?
#
loop_
_entity_poly.entity_id
_entity_poly.type
_entity_poly.pdbx_seq_one_letter_code
_entity_poly.pdbx_strand_id
1 'polypeptide(L)'
;MHPGESNFLARRAESLRRAGDLAGGERPFALVTVVRTEPATSARVGDRAVVHPDGTIEGWVGGGCIGPTARREALSSLEEGEPRLVRITPDTVAAQPGVRMSRMTCASEGTADLYIEPILPRPSLIIAGDSPVTATLAAIAPPLGFRLMRVDDLAELTAEAVPYPRDTWMVVASFGGFDEDAVEAGVRLGLPYVGLVASGRRAERVLDELRQRGLKDGELSVVRSPAGLPVGAGGQEGISLSIMAEVFSLRAKLKPPPADERDAEAADPLCGMPIEISTARHTSEYGGETYYFCCPGCKQSFEKVPEKYATNTVSTKW
;
A
#
# COMPACT_ATOMS: atom_id res chain seq x y z
N MET A 1 28.98 20.75 27.40
CA MET A 1 28.74 19.82 26.27
C MET A 1 27.77 18.75 26.74
N HIS A 2 26.55 18.73 26.19
CA HIS A 2 25.55 17.72 26.54
C HIS A 2 25.92 16.39 25.85
N PRO A 3 25.85 15.23 26.52
CA PRO A 3 26.16 13.91 25.95
C PRO A 3 25.19 13.43 24.84
N GLY A 4 24.28 14.29 24.38
CA GLY A 4 23.18 13.99 23.45
C GLY A 4 23.38 14.48 22.01
N GLU A 5 24.52 15.11 21.69
CA GLU A 5 24.93 15.39 20.30
C GLU A 5 25.39 14.10 19.60
N SER A 6 24.51 13.11 19.61
CA SER A 6 24.61 11.94 18.75
C SER A 6 24.77 12.42 17.31
N ASN A 7 25.84 11.95 16.67
CA ASN A 7 26.29 12.35 15.34
C ASN A 7 25.15 12.21 14.31
N PHE A 8 24.41 13.30 14.08
CA PHE A 8 23.26 13.33 13.17
C PHE A 8 23.67 13.02 11.72
N LEU A 9 24.91 13.34 11.34
CA LEU A 9 25.45 12.95 10.04
C LEU A 9 25.59 11.42 9.93
N ALA A 10 26.08 10.77 10.98
CA ALA A 10 26.16 9.30 11.02
C ALA A 10 24.77 8.65 10.94
N ARG A 11 23.78 9.18 11.67
CA ARG A 11 22.39 8.68 11.59
C ARG A 11 21.80 8.79 10.19
N ARG A 12 22.03 9.93 9.50
CA ARG A 12 21.56 10.13 8.12
C ARG A 12 22.19 9.15 7.13
N ALA A 13 23.49 8.90 7.28
CA ALA A 13 24.20 7.92 6.45
C ALA A 13 23.73 6.49 6.72
N GLU A 14 23.43 6.16 7.97
CA GLU A 14 22.86 4.86 8.35
C GLU A 14 21.48 4.62 7.73
N SER A 15 20.55 5.58 7.82
CA SER A 15 19.24 5.45 7.18
C SER A 15 19.32 5.29 5.66
N LEU A 16 20.25 5.97 5.00
CA LEU A 16 20.45 5.82 3.55
C LEU A 16 21.05 4.46 3.18
N ARG A 17 22.02 3.95 3.94
CA ARG A 17 22.55 2.59 3.73
C ARG A 17 21.45 1.55 3.89
N ARG A 18 20.66 1.68 4.96
CA ARG A 18 19.53 0.79 5.21
C ARG A 18 18.50 0.82 4.08
N ALA A 19 18.15 2.01 3.59
CA ALA A 19 17.27 2.17 2.43
C ALA A 19 17.85 1.49 1.16
N GLY A 20 19.16 1.64 0.93
CA GLY A 20 19.87 0.97 -0.17
C GLY A 20 19.83 -0.57 -0.07
N ASP A 21 20.08 -1.12 1.12
CA ASP A 21 20.03 -2.57 1.36
C ASP A 21 18.61 -3.13 1.12
N LEU A 22 17.58 -2.43 1.61
CA LEU A 22 16.18 -2.83 1.43
C LEU A 22 15.76 -2.74 -0.05
N ALA A 23 16.13 -1.67 -0.73
CA ALA A 23 15.84 -1.50 -2.15
C ALA A 23 16.54 -2.58 -2.99
N GLY A 24 17.81 -2.88 -2.70
CA GLY A 24 18.56 -3.95 -3.36
C GLY A 24 17.98 -5.35 -3.12
N GLY A 25 17.34 -5.57 -1.97
CA GLY A 25 16.64 -6.80 -1.62
C GLY A 25 15.17 -6.85 -2.05
N GLU A 26 14.68 -5.88 -2.83
CA GLU A 26 13.27 -5.77 -3.22
C GLU A 26 12.29 -5.85 -2.02
N ARG A 27 12.69 -5.25 -0.90
CA ARG A 27 11.84 -5.13 0.28
C ARG A 27 11.10 -3.78 0.23
N PRO A 28 9.76 -3.76 0.37
CA PRO A 28 9.01 -2.51 0.39
C PRO A 28 9.31 -1.71 1.66
N PHE A 29 9.50 -0.40 1.52
CA PHE A 29 9.64 0.54 2.65
C PHE A 29 9.32 1.97 2.20
N ALA A 30 9.04 2.87 3.15
CA ALA A 30 8.93 4.29 2.87
C ALA A 30 10.13 5.03 3.46
N LEU A 31 10.74 5.89 2.65
CA LEU A 31 11.77 6.82 3.12
C LEU A 31 11.10 8.13 3.54
N VAL A 32 11.23 8.48 4.81
CA VAL A 32 10.75 9.75 5.36
C VAL A 32 11.93 10.69 5.51
N THR A 33 11.83 11.89 4.95
CA THR A 33 12.83 12.96 5.06
C THR A 33 12.19 14.23 5.60
N VAL A 34 12.75 14.80 6.66
CA VAL A 34 12.39 16.14 7.14
C VAL A 34 12.94 17.17 6.16
N VAL A 35 12.08 17.90 5.47
CA VAL A 35 12.48 18.86 4.42
C VAL A 35 12.40 20.31 4.87
N ARG A 36 11.56 20.62 5.87
CA ARG A 36 11.45 21.95 6.47
C ARG A 36 11.09 21.85 7.94
N THR A 37 11.54 22.83 8.72
CA THR A 37 11.25 22.95 10.15
C THR A 37 11.09 24.41 10.54
N GLU A 38 10.15 24.69 11.44
CA GLU A 38 9.99 25.98 12.13
C GLU A 38 10.01 25.72 13.64
N PRO A 39 10.82 26.45 14.43
CA PRO A 39 10.91 26.25 15.87
C PRO A 39 9.56 26.48 16.58
N ALA A 40 9.28 25.81 17.70
CA ALA A 40 10.13 24.85 18.39
C ALA A 40 9.88 23.41 17.93
N THR A 41 10.90 22.76 17.35
CA THR A 41 10.85 21.35 16.95
C THR A 41 12.18 20.64 17.24
N SER A 42 12.11 19.37 17.60
CA SER A 42 13.29 18.52 17.81
C SER A 42 13.86 17.94 16.52
N ALA A 43 13.12 18.04 15.42
CA ALA A 43 13.56 17.59 14.11
C ALA A 43 14.49 18.63 13.46
N ARG A 44 15.40 18.17 12.60
CA ARG A 44 16.24 19.04 11.77
C ARG A 44 16.03 18.71 10.31
N VAL A 45 16.14 19.72 9.45
CA VAL A 45 16.15 19.51 8.00
C VAL A 45 17.22 18.50 7.61
N GLY A 46 16.83 17.48 6.87
CA GLY A 46 17.64 16.35 6.43
C GLY A 46 17.65 15.15 7.38
N ASP A 47 16.97 15.20 8.53
CA ASP A 47 16.71 14.02 9.35
C ASP A 47 15.86 13.01 8.57
N ARG A 48 16.16 11.72 8.74
CA ARG A 48 15.58 10.64 7.93
C ARG A 48 15.26 9.40 8.74
N ALA A 49 14.23 8.69 8.31
CA ALA A 49 13.92 7.36 8.79
C ALA A 49 13.35 6.49 7.67
N VAL A 50 13.57 5.19 7.79
CA VAL A 50 12.91 4.15 7.00
C VAL A 50 11.69 3.68 7.80
N VAL A 51 10.55 3.57 7.15
CA VAL A 51 9.33 2.98 7.72
C VAL A 51 8.99 1.71 6.96
N HIS A 52 8.85 0.60 7.68
CA HIS A 52 8.50 -0.70 7.15
C HIS A 52 6.98 -0.89 7.03
N PRO A 53 6.50 -1.88 6.25
CA PRO A 53 5.07 -2.17 6.11
C PRO A 53 4.38 -2.57 7.43
N ASP A 54 5.14 -3.07 8.41
CA ASP A 54 4.64 -3.37 9.77
C ASP A 54 4.57 -2.11 10.67
N GLY A 55 4.98 -0.95 10.16
CA GLY A 55 5.02 0.33 10.85
C GLY A 55 6.28 0.57 11.68
N THR A 56 7.23 -0.36 11.69
CA THR A 56 8.52 -0.20 12.36
C THR A 56 9.29 0.96 11.73
N ILE A 57 9.89 1.83 12.57
CA ILE A 57 10.70 2.97 12.13
C ILE A 57 12.17 2.74 12.49
N GLU A 58 13.04 2.74 11.49
CA GLU A 58 14.50 2.75 11.64
C GLU A 58 15.08 4.13 11.30
N GLY A 59 15.74 4.79 12.25
CA GLY A 59 16.28 6.14 12.08
C GLY A 59 15.54 7.19 12.91
N TRP A 60 15.58 8.45 12.47
CA TRP A 60 15.02 9.57 13.23
C TRP A 60 14.48 10.67 12.33
N VAL A 61 13.24 11.10 12.57
CA VAL A 61 12.60 12.26 11.91
C VAL A 61 12.05 13.28 12.89
N GLY A 62 12.19 13.05 14.20
CA GLY A 62 11.66 13.91 15.26
C GLY A 62 11.07 13.12 16.42
N GLY A 63 10.69 13.83 17.48
CA GLY A 63 10.15 13.26 18.72
C GLY A 63 8.65 12.92 18.64
N GLY A 64 7.99 12.94 19.80
CA GLY A 64 6.70 12.28 20.06
C GLY A 64 5.53 12.57 19.12
N CYS A 65 5.46 13.74 18.48
CA CYS A 65 4.36 14.09 17.54
C CYS A 65 4.66 13.75 16.08
N ILE A 66 5.94 13.81 15.72
CA ILE A 66 6.37 13.64 14.32
C ILE A 66 6.40 12.15 13.98
N GLY A 67 6.94 11.31 14.88
CA GLY A 67 7.05 9.86 14.66
C GLY A 67 5.73 9.15 14.33
N PRO A 68 4.65 9.32 15.13
CA PRO A 68 3.36 8.69 14.85
C PRO A 68 2.72 9.15 13.55
N THR A 69 2.81 10.44 13.24
CA THR A 69 2.34 11.00 11.97
C THR A 69 3.14 10.45 10.80
N ALA A 70 4.47 10.46 10.90
CA ALA A 70 5.36 9.87 9.90
C ALA A 70 5.02 8.40 9.62
N ARG A 71 4.79 7.60 10.67
CA ARG A 71 4.37 6.20 10.53
C ARG A 71 3.07 6.06 9.75
N ARG A 72 2.00 6.77 10.19
CA ARG A 72 0.68 6.70 9.56
C ARG A 72 0.76 7.07 8.08
N GLU A 73 1.36 8.21 7.79
CA GLU A 73 1.46 8.72 6.42
C GLU A 73 2.37 7.87 5.54
N ALA A 74 3.43 7.28 6.11
CA ALA A 74 4.28 6.32 5.42
C ALA A 74 3.55 5.02 5.08
N LEU A 75 2.75 4.47 6.00
CA LEU A 75 1.93 3.30 5.73
C LEU A 75 0.92 3.57 4.62
N SER A 76 0.20 4.70 4.67
CA SER A 76 -0.69 5.09 3.58
C SER A 76 0.05 5.31 2.26
N SER A 77 1.26 5.90 2.29
CA SER A 77 2.10 6.07 1.09
C SER A 77 2.53 4.73 0.49
N LEU A 78 2.86 3.75 1.32
CA LEU A 78 3.18 2.37 0.90
C LEU A 78 1.98 1.63 0.30
N GLU A 79 0.79 1.82 0.88
CA GLU A 79 -0.44 1.25 0.36
C GLU A 79 -0.84 1.85 -0.98
N GLU A 80 -0.59 3.15 -1.14
CA GLU A 80 -0.95 3.89 -2.35
C GLU A 80 0.10 3.83 -3.46
N GLY A 81 1.36 3.58 -3.10
CA GLY A 81 2.49 3.62 -4.04
C GLY A 81 2.82 5.02 -4.55
N GLU A 82 2.34 6.08 -3.86
CA GLU A 82 2.55 7.48 -4.25
C GLU A 82 3.28 8.27 -3.13
N PRO A 83 4.24 9.13 -3.49
CA PRO A 83 4.90 10.02 -2.54
C PRO A 83 3.95 11.10 -2.05
N ARG A 84 4.26 11.66 -0.88
CA ARG A 84 3.46 12.73 -0.27
C ARG A 84 4.32 13.72 0.50
N LEU A 85 3.89 14.97 0.49
CA LEU A 85 4.40 16.02 1.36
C LEU A 85 3.41 16.22 2.51
N VAL A 86 3.88 16.07 3.74
CA VAL A 86 3.07 16.18 4.95
C VAL A 86 3.55 17.36 5.77
N ARG A 87 2.66 18.29 6.11
CA ARG A 87 2.93 19.37 7.05
C ARG A 87 2.32 19.06 8.40
N ILE A 88 3.16 19.00 9.43
CA ILE A 88 2.76 18.85 10.83
C ILE A 88 2.86 20.22 11.49
N THR A 89 1.73 20.80 11.88
CA THR A 89 1.65 22.19 12.36
C THR A 89 0.52 22.38 13.37
N PRO A 90 0.60 23.37 14.28
CA PRO A 90 -0.54 23.75 15.13
C PRO A 90 -1.72 24.33 14.33
N ASP A 91 -1.43 25.06 13.24
CA ASP A 91 -2.44 25.72 12.42
C ASP A 91 -2.71 24.93 11.13
N THR A 92 -3.76 24.11 11.17
CA THR A 92 -4.23 23.33 10.02
C THR A 92 -5.32 24.04 9.21
N VAL A 93 -5.65 25.30 9.52
CA VAL A 93 -6.81 25.99 8.93
C VAL A 93 -6.57 26.33 7.46
N ALA A 94 -5.33 26.63 7.07
CA ALA A 94 -4.98 26.91 5.68
C ALA A 94 -4.66 25.62 4.92
N ALA A 95 -5.60 25.15 4.10
CA ALA A 95 -5.34 24.07 3.14
C ALA A 95 -4.24 24.47 2.14
N GLN A 96 -3.32 23.55 1.87
CA GLN A 96 -2.26 23.73 0.88
C GLN A 96 -2.38 22.63 -0.19
N PRO A 97 -2.64 22.97 -1.46
CA PRO A 97 -2.72 21.99 -2.53
C PRO A 97 -1.46 21.12 -2.60
N GLY A 98 -1.64 19.81 -2.69
CA GLY A 98 -0.53 18.85 -2.72
C GLY A 98 0.17 18.60 -1.37
N VAL A 99 -0.30 19.21 -0.28
CA VAL A 99 0.26 19.02 1.07
C VAL A 99 -0.79 18.41 1.99
N ARG A 100 -0.44 17.31 2.65
CA ARG A 100 -1.26 16.70 3.70
C ARG A 100 -1.04 17.45 5.01
N MET A 101 -2.07 18.14 5.48
CA MET A 101 -2.05 18.89 6.73
C MET A 101 -2.35 17.96 7.90
N SER A 102 -1.46 17.89 8.88
CA SER A 102 -1.64 17.11 10.10
C SER A 102 -1.49 18.02 11.31
N ARG A 103 -2.47 17.97 12.22
CA ARG A 103 -2.43 18.75 13.45
C ARG A 103 -1.33 18.24 14.36
N MET A 104 -0.55 19.15 14.92
CA MET A 104 0.43 18.80 15.94
C MET A 104 -0.25 18.58 17.30
N THR A 105 0.12 17.51 18.00
CA THR A 105 -0.55 17.07 19.25
C THR A 105 0.28 17.31 20.52
N CYS A 106 1.49 17.87 20.41
CA CYS A 106 2.34 18.25 21.54
C CYS A 106 2.24 19.74 21.82
N ALA A 107 2.65 20.12 23.03
CA ALA A 107 2.75 21.51 23.49
C ALA A 107 3.79 22.36 22.73
N SER A 108 4.61 21.75 21.87
CA SER A 108 5.49 22.50 20.98
C SER A 108 4.63 23.28 19.98
N GLU A 109 4.98 24.51 19.64
CA GLU A 109 4.24 25.30 18.65
C GLU A 109 4.93 25.32 17.27
N GLY A 110 5.95 24.48 17.08
CA GLY A 110 6.72 24.40 15.84
C GLY A 110 5.99 23.69 14.70
N THR A 111 6.51 23.89 13.48
CA THR A 111 6.05 23.21 12.26
C THR A 111 7.14 22.29 11.72
N ALA A 112 6.78 21.16 11.13
CA ALA A 112 7.70 20.31 10.38
C ALA A 112 7.04 19.80 9.10
N ASP A 113 7.75 19.87 7.98
CA ASP A 113 7.33 19.26 6.72
C ASP A 113 8.15 18.00 6.46
N LEU A 114 7.47 16.91 6.13
CA LEU A 114 8.03 15.60 5.81
C LEU A 114 7.75 15.28 4.34
N TYR A 115 8.78 14.95 3.58
CA TYR A 115 8.63 14.27 2.30
C TYR A 115 8.71 12.75 2.54
N ILE A 116 7.68 12.04 2.11
CA ILE A 116 7.54 10.60 2.30
C ILE A 116 7.48 9.96 0.92
N GLU A 117 8.41 9.06 0.64
CA GLU A 117 8.57 8.39 -0.64
C GLU A 117 8.46 6.87 -0.47
N PRO A 118 7.49 6.20 -1.09
CA PRO A 118 7.38 4.75 -1.03
C PRO A 118 8.33 4.12 -2.05
N ILE A 119 9.14 3.18 -1.58
CA ILE A 119 10.02 2.35 -2.41
C ILE A 119 9.41 0.96 -2.43
N LEU A 120 8.79 0.61 -3.55
CA LEU A 120 8.13 -0.67 -3.77
C LEU A 120 9.00 -1.57 -4.66
N PRO A 121 8.93 -2.90 -4.47
CA PRO A 121 9.63 -3.83 -5.37
C PRO A 121 9.04 -3.80 -6.78
N ARG A 122 9.77 -4.38 -7.73
CA ARG A 122 9.25 -4.61 -9.07
C ARG A 122 8.05 -5.56 -9.00
N PRO A 123 7.03 -5.38 -9.87
CA PRO A 123 5.96 -6.36 -9.98
C PRO A 123 6.55 -7.74 -10.26
N SER A 124 5.97 -8.79 -9.69
CA SER A 124 6.49 -10.15 -9.85
C SER A 124 5.51 -11.00 -10.64
N LEU A 125 6.00 -11.81 -11.58
CA LEU A 125 5.22 -12.83 -12.28
C LEU A 125 5.70 -14.21 -11.84
N ILE A 126 4.84 -14.94 -11.16
CA ILE A 126 5.00 -16.34 -10.81
C ILE A 126 4.45 -17.18 -11.96
N ILE A 127 5.24 -18.11 -12.47
CA ILE A 127 4.81 -19.12 -13.44
C ILE A 127 4.90 -20.50 -12.82
N ALA A 128 3.78 -21.23 -12.83
CA ALA A 128 3.67 -22.60 -12.35
C ALA A 128 3.39 -23.54 -13.52
N GLY A 129 4.28 -24.51 -13.71
CA GLY A 129 4.22 -25.50 -14.78
C GLY A 129 5.23 -25.27 -15.92
N ASP A 130 5.55 -26.35 -16.62
CA ASP A 130 6.46 -26.35 -17.76
C ASP A 130 5.66 -26.50 -19.06
N SER A 131 5.49 -25.39 -19.76
CA SER A 131 4.66 -25.30 -20.96
C SER A 131 5.25 -24.30 -21.96
N PRO A 132 4.89 -24.40 -23.25
CA PRO A 132 5.23 -23.35 -24.22
C PRO A 132 4.74 -21.96 -23.79
N VAL A 133 3.59 -21.87 -23.11
CA VAL A 133 3.04 -20.61 -22.59
C VAL A 133 3.93 -20.04 -21.49
N THR A 134 4.35 -20.85 -20.50
CA THR A 134 5.22 -20.39 -19.41
C THR A 134 6.63 -20.08 -19.91
N ALA A 135 7.12 -20.79 -20.94
CA ALA A 135 8.37 -20.45 -21.62
C ALA A 135 8.29 -19.09 -22.33
N THR A 136 7.20 -18.80 -23.04
CA THR A 136 7.01 -17.50 -23.68
C THR A 136 6.83 -16.37 -22.64
N LEU A 137 6.04 -16.59 -21.59
CA LEU A 137 5.89 -15.64 -20.48
C LEU A 137 7.24 -15.33 -19.82
N ALA A 138 8.08 -16.36 -19.62
CA ALA A 138 9.43 -16.18 -19.08
C ALA A 138 10.31 -15.28 -19.95
N ALA A 139 10.13 -15.33 -21.27
CA ALA A 139 10.87 -14.49 -22.21
C ALA A 139 10.36 -13.03 -22.25
N ILE A 140 9.05 -12.79 -22.06
CA ILE A 140 8.45 -11.45 -22.23
C ILE A 140 8.24 -10.69 -20.92
N ALA A 141 8.11 -11.36 -19.77
CA ALA A 141 7.83 -10.67 -18.51
C ALA A 141 9.00 -9.77 -18.02
N PRO A 142 10.28 -10.22 -18.04
CA PRO A 142 11.41 -9.38 -17.64
C PRO A 142 11.57 -8.06 -18.42
N PRO A 143 11.53 -8.03 -19.77
CA PRO A 143 11.62 -6.76 -20.50
C PRO A 143 10.40 -5.85 -20.28
N LEU A 144 9.26 -6.41 -19.83
CA LEU A 144 8.08 -5.65 -19.40
C LEU A 144 8.18 -5.15 -17.94
N GLY A 145 9.33 -5.35 -17.29
CA GLY A 145 9.62 -4.83 -15.95
C GLY A 145 9.24 -5.77 -14.80
N PHE A 146 8.81 -7.00 -15.09
CA PHE A 146 8.46 -7.97 -14.06
C PHE A 146 9.68 -8.75 -13.57
N ARG A 147 9.79 -8.96 -12.27
CA ARG A 147 10.62 -10.04 -11.73
C ARG A 147 9.93 -11.37 -12.03
N LEU A 148 10.62 -12.28 -12.69
CA LEU A 148 10.10 -13.62 -12.96
C LEU A 148 10.46 -14.58 -11.83
N MET A 149 9.51 -15.40 -11.40
CA MET A 149 9.72 -16.54 -10.52
C MET A 149 9.10 -17.78 -11.14
N ARG A 150 9.92 -18.80 -11.43
CA ARG A 150 9.41 -20.11 -11.84
C ARG A 150 9.30 -21.00 -10.62
N VAL A 151 8.17 -21.67 -10.48
CA VAL A 151 7.90 -22.54 -9.34
C VAL A 151 7.83 -23.98 -9.85
N ASP A 152 8.87 -24.73 -9.50
CA ASP A 152 8.94 -26.18 -9.73
C ASP A 152 8.46 -26.94 -8.47
N ASP A 153 8.68 -26.37 -7.28
CA ASP A 153 8.17 -26.83 -5.99
C ASP A 153 7.38 -25.71 -5.29
N LEU A 154 6.09 -25.95 -5.04
CA LEU A 154 5.21 -24.98 -4.37
C LEU A 154 5.68 -24.63 -2.95
N ALA A 155 6.52 -25.44 -2.31
CA ALA A 155 7.13 -25.11 -1.01
C ALA A 155 8.05 -23.87 -1.08
N GLU A 156 8.53 -23.49 -2.27
CA GLU A 156 9.34 -22.28 -2.48
C GLU A 156 8.52 -20.98 -2.39
N LEU A 157 7.18 -21.08 -2.52
CA LEU A 157 6.25 -19.96 -2.43
C LEU A 157 6.03 -19.51 -0.98
N THR A 158 7.06 -18.90 -0.41
CA THR A 158 7.07 -18.35 0.94
C THR A 158 6.84 -16.84 0.93
N ALA A 159 6.43 -16.27 2.08
CA ALA A 159 6.35 -14.82 2.25
C ALA A 159 7.72 -14.11 2.04
N GLU A 160 8.82 -14.81 2.30
CA GLU A 160 10.18 -14.32 2.06
C GLU A 160 10.46 -14.18 0.55
N ALA A 161 10.03 -15.16 -0.25
CA ALA A 161 10.18 -15.21 -1.70
C ALA A 161 9.22 -14.26 -2.44
N VAL A 162 8.07 -14.00 -1.81
CA VAL A 162 7.02 -13.08 -2.28
C VAL A 162 6.86 -11.92 -1.29
N PRO A 163 7.83 -10.99 -1.20
CA PRO A 163 7.81 -9.90 -0.22
C PRO A 163 6.66 -8.90 -0.39
N TYR A 164 6.02 -8.89 -1.57
CA TYR A 164 4.96 -7.95 -1.88
C TYR A 164 3.84 -8.63 -2.69
N PRO A 165 2.99 -9.43 -2.02
CA PRO A 165 1.90 -10.16 -2.68
C PRO A 165 0.93 -9.25 -3.46
N ARG A 166 0.75 -8.01 -3.01
CA ARG A 166 -0.15 -7.02 -3.63
C ARG A 166 0.19 -6.66 -5.08
N ASP A 167 1.44 -6.83 -5.52
CA ASP A 167 1.86 -6.63 -6.92
C ASP A 167 2.60 -7.88 -7.45
N THR A 168 2.15 -9.06 -7.01
CA THR A 168 2.63 -10.35 -7.49
C THR A 168 1.49 -11.09 -8.19
N TRP A 169 1.77 -11.61 -9.38
CA TRP A 169 0.78 -12.15 -10.31
C TRP A 169 1.15 -13.58 -10.62
N MET A 170 0.20 -14.52 -10.61
CA MET A 170 0.49 -15.92 -10.87
C MET A 170 -0.19 -16.42 -12.15
N VAL A 171 0.52 -17.21 -12.93
CA VAL A 171 0.00 -17.94 -14.09
C VAL A 171 0.26 -19.43 -13.88
N VAL A 172 -0.82 -20.21 -13.92
CA VAL A 172 -0.82 -21.67 -13.78
C VAL A 172 -1.06 -22.27 -15.15
N ALA A 173 -0.07 -22.98 -15.68
CA ALA A 173 -0.13 -23.71 -16.93
C ALA A 173 0.56 -25.07 -16.79
N SER A 174 0.20 -25.85 -15.76
CA SER A 174 0.74 -27.19 -15.54
C SER A 174 0.07 -28.27 -16.41
N PHE A 175 -1.02 -27.90 -17.10
CA PHE A 175 -1.84 -28.79 -17.93
C PHE A 175 -2.41 -30.02 -17.19
N GLY A 176 -2.81 -29.83 -15.93
CA GLY A 176 -3.37 -30.88 -15.08
C GLY A 176 -2.34 -31.69 -14.31
N GLY A 177 -1.10 -31.21 -14.22
CA GLY A 177 -0.07 -31.82 -13.37
C GLY A 177 -0.32 -31.52 -11.89
N PHE A 178 -0.49 -30.24 -11.56
CA PHE A 178 -0.67 -29.75 -10.18
C PHE A 178 -1.47 -28.43 -10.16
N ASP A 179 -2.45 -28.30 -11.07
CA ASP A 179 -3.21 -27.04 -11.25
C ASP A 179 -3.95 -26.66 -9.95
N GLU A 180 -4.57 -27.63 -9.28
CA GLU A 180 -5.30 -27.44 -8.03
C GLU A 180 -4.37 -26.89 -6.92
N ASP A 181 -3.23 -27.53 -6.70
CA ASP A 181 -2.27 -27.13 -5.67
C ASP A 181 -1.63 -25.76 -5.97
N ALA A 182 -1.33 -25.49 -7.25
CA ALA A 182 -0.77 -24.21 -7.67
C ALA A 182 -1.77 -23.05 -7.50
N VAL A 183 -3.03 -23.27 -7.89
CA VAL A 183 -4.08 -22.26 -7.71
C VAL A 183 -4.32 -22.01 -6.23
N GLU A 184 -4.39 -23.07 -5.42
CA GLU A 184 -4.56 -22.95 -3.96
C GLU A 184 -3.42 -22.15 -3.33
N ALA A 185 -2.17 -22.43 -3.70
CA ALA A 185 -1.01 -21.69 -3.19
C ALA A 185 -1.09 -20.20 -3.51
N GLY A 186 -1.43 -19.83 -4.75
CA GLY A 186 -1.60 -18.43 -5.16
C GLY A 186 -2.73 -17.72 -4.40
N VAL A 187 -3.86 -18.40 -4.20
CA VAL A 187 -4.99 -17.84 -3.43
C VAL A 187 -4.60 -17.64 -1.96
N ARG A 188 -3.95 -18.63 -1.34
CA ARG A 188 -3.52 -18.57 0.08
C ARG A 188 -2.44 -17.51 0.33
N LEU A 189 -1.61 -17.20 -0.66
CA LEU A 189 -0.67 -16.08 -0.61
C LEU A 189 -1.36 -14.71 -0.69
N GLY A 190 -2.66 -14.65 -1.00
CA GLY A 190 -3.40 -13.40 -1.15
C GLY A 190 -3.03 -12.64 -2.41
N LEU A 191 -2.67 -13.36 -3.49
CA LEU A 191 -2.33 -12.72 -4.76
C LEU A 191 -3.58 -12.07 -5.39
N PRO A 192 -3.45 -10.88 -6.02
CA PRO A 192 -4.56 -10.20 -6.69
C PRO A 192 -5.08 -10.93 -7.93
N TYR A 193 -4.31 -11.89 -8.46
CA TYR A 193 -4.62 -12.59 -9.69
C TYR A 193 -3.95 -13.97 -9.74
N VAL A 194 -4.74 -14.99 -10.08
CA VAL A 194 -4.27 -16.33 -10.40
C VAL A 194 -4.87 -16.76 -11.74
N GLY A 195 -4.10 -16.62 -12.82
CA GLY A 195 -4.51 -16.98 -14.18
C GLY A 195 -4.33 -18.47 -14.45
N LEU A 196 -5.41 -19.21 -14.60
CA LEU A 196 -5.39 -20.63 -14.97
C LEU A 196 -5.54 -20.80 -16.49
N VAL A 197 -4.48 -21.29 -17.13
CA VAL A 197 -4.44 -21.63 -18.55
C VAL A 197 -5.10 -23.00 -18.75
N ALA A 198 -6.43 -22.99 -18.80
CA ALA A 198 -7.24 -24.20 -18.95
C ALA A 198 -8.53 -23.93 -19.76
N SER A 199 -9.11 -24.99 -20.31
CA SER A 199 -10.47 -24.94 -20.87
C SER A 199 -11.50 -24.74 -19.76
N GLY A 200 -12.68 -24.16 -20.07
CA GLY A 200 -13.76 -23.95 -19.09
C GLY A 200 -14.10 -25.20 -18.27
N ARG A 201 -14.28 -26.36 -18.92
CA ARG A 201 -14.55 -27.64 -18.22
C ARG A 201 -13.45 -28.06 -17.23
N ARG A 202 -12.18 -27.79 -17.54
CA ARG A 202 -11.06 -28.12 -16.65
C ARG A 202 -10.98 -27.12 -15.51
N ALA A 203 -11.20 -25.84 -15.78
CA ALA A 203 -11.24 -24.80 -14.76
C ALA A 203 -12.36 -25.06 -13.74
N GLU A 204 -13.56 -25.43 -14.20
CA GLU A 204 -14.69 -25.80 -13.33
C GLU A 204 -14.31 -26.94 -12.38
N ARG A 205 -13.67 -28.00 -12.91
CA ARG A 205 -13.21 -29.12 -12.09
C ARG A 205 -12.20 -28.69 -11.03
N VAL A 206 -11.21 -27.87 -11.39
CA VAL A 206 -10.23 -27.32 -10.44
C VAL A 206 -10.93 -26.52 -9.34
N LEU A 207 -11.85 -25.61 -9.71
CA LEU A 207 -12.58 -24.78 -8.76
C LEU A 207 -13.47 -25.62 -7.82
N ASP A 208 -14.15 -26.65 -8.34
CA ASP A 208 -14.99 -27.53 -7.54
C ASP A 208 -14.18 -28.34 -6.53
N GLU A 209 -12.99 -28.81 -6.92
CA GLU A 209 -12.08 -29.48 -5.99
C GLU A 209 -11.60 -28.51 -4.89
N LEU A 210 -11.22 -27.29 -5.26
CA LEU A 210 -10.80 -26.26 -4.29
C LEU A 210 -11.91 -25.90 -3.29
N ARG A 211 -13.17 -25.85 -3.75
CA ARG A 211 -14.33 -25.68 -2.86
C ARG A 211 -14.46 -26.85 -1.89
N GLN A 212 -14.27 -28.08 -2.35
CA GLN A 212 -14.28 -29.27 -1.49
C GLN A 212 -13.14 -29.26 -0.46
N ARG A 213 -11.99 -28.69 -0.83
CA ARG A 213 -10.85 -28.44 0.09
C ARG A 213 -11.10 -27.26 1.05
N GLY A 214 -12.22 -26.57 0.94
CA GLY A 214 -12.69 -25.55 1.88
C GLY A 214 -12.41 -24.10 1.49
N LEU A 215 -11.95 -23.83 0.27
CA LEU A 215 -11.83 -22.46 -0.23
C LEU A 215 -13.22 -21.89 -0.55
N LYS A 216 -13.45 -20.64 -0.15
CA LYS A 216 -14.72 -19.95 -0.38
C LYS A 216 -14.73 -19.27 -1.75
N ASP A 217 -15.91 -19.10 -2.34
CA ASP A 217 -16.06 -18.41 -3.64
C ASP A 217 -15.48 -16.98 -3.64
N GLY A 218 -15.53 -16.29 -2.49
CA GLY A 218 -14.89 -14.97 -2.34
C GLY A 218 -13.37 -15.03 -2.50
N GLU A 219 -12.71 -16.07 -1.99
CA GLU A 219 -11.26 -16.29 -2.12
C GLU A 219 -10.91 -16.70 -3.55
N LEU A 220 -11.75 -17.50 -4.19
CA LEU A 220 -11.57 -17.95 -5.58
C LEU A 220 -11.86 -16.87 -6.62
N SER A 221 -12.38 -15.70 -6.23
CA SER A 221 -12.73 -14.61 -7.16
C SER A 221 -11.53 -13.99 -7.89
N VAL A 222 -10.31 -14.20 -7.37
CA VAL A 222 -9.04 -13.82 -8.01
C VAL A 222 -8.60 -14.77 -9.12
N VAL A 223 -9.21 -15.96 -9.21
CA VAL A 223 -8.88 -16.97 -10.23
C VAL A 223 -9.52 -16.58 -11.57
N ARG A 224 -8.72 -16.49 -12.63
CA ARG A 224 -9.18 -16.18 -13.99
C ARG A 224 -8.94 -17.37 -14.90
N SER A 225 -10.00 -17.84 -15.55
CA SER A 225 -9.91 -18.90 -16.55
C SER A 225 -10.99 -18.77 -17.63
N PRO A 226 -10.64 -18.89 -18.93
CA PRO A 226 -9.28 -18.93 -19.45
C PRO A 226 -8.50 -17.67 -19.08
N ALA A 227 -7.23 -17.82 -18.72
CA ALA A 227 -6.38 -16.69 -18.41
C ALA A 227 -6.15 -15.82 -19.67
N GLY A 228 -6.19 -14.51 -19.51
CA GLY A 228 -5.91 -13.52 -20.54
C GLY A 228 -7.14 -12.87 -21.17
N LEU A 229 -6.95 -11.66 -21.71
CA LEU A 229 -7.98 -10.91 -22.44
C LEU A 229 -8.23 -11.52 -23.83
N PRO A 230 -9.45 -11.44 -24.38
CA PRO A 230 -9.72 -11.93 -25.73
C PRO A 230 -8.96 -11.10 -26.77
N VAL A 231 -7.77 -11.59 -27.13
CA VAL A 231 -6.96 -11.09 -28.25
C VAL A 231 -7.00 -12.18 -29.31
N GLY A 232 -7.37 -11.84 -30.54
CA GLY A 232 -7.59 -12.83 -31.61
C GLY A 232 -6.34 -13.58 -32.10
N ALA A 233 -5.28 -13.64 -31.29
CA ALA A 233 -4.02 -14.30 -31.61
C ALA A 233 -4.06 -15.76 -31.12
N GLY A 234 -3.87 -16.71 -32.05
CA GLY A 234 -3.70 -18.12 -31.73
C GLY A 234 -2.26 -18.46 -31.29
N GLY A 235 -2.06 -19.68 -30.79
CA GLY A 235 -0.74 -20.16 -30.35
C GLY A 235 -0.30 -19.64 -28.98
N GLN A 236 0.85 -20.13 -28.50
CA GLN A 236 1.39 -19.78 -27.19
C GLN A 236 1.79 -18.30 -27.06
N GLU A 237 2.23 -17.66 -28.16
CA GLU A 237 2.59 -16.25 -28.20
C GLU A 237 1.35 -15.37 -28.00
N GLY A 238 0.26 -15.71 -28.69
CA GLY A 238 -1.03 -15.02 -28.54
C GLY A 238 -1.60 -15.16 -27.14
N ILE A 239 -1.56 -16.37 -26.58
CA ILE A 239 -2.00 -16.65 -25.19
C ILE A 239 -1.12 -15.89 -24.18
N SER A 240 0.20 -15.87 -24.36
CA SER A 240 1.09 -15.18 -23.41
C SER A 240 0.89 -13.66 -23.45
N LEU A 241 0.72 -13.08 -24.64
CA LEU A 241 0.39 -11.67 -24.81
C LEU A 241 -0.97 -11.33 -24.19
N SER A 242 -1.97 -12.19 -24.41
CA SER A 242 -3.32 -12.11 -23.84
C SER A 242 -3.28 -12.02 -22.31
N ILE A 243 -2.51 -12.90 -21.67
CA ILE A 243 -2.33 -12.96 -20.22
C ILE A 243 -1.62 -11.71 -19.71
N MET A 244 -0.51 -11.30 -20.34
CA MET A 244 0.18 -10.09 -19.91
C MET A 244 -0.71 -8.84 -20.06
N ALA A 245 -1.52 -8.75 -21.12
CA ALA A 245 -2.47 -7.66 -21.30
C ALA A 245 -3.53 -7.62 -20.18
N GLU A 246 -4.02 -8.77 -19.74
CA GLU A 246 -4.93 -8.87 -18.59
C GLU A 246 -4.24 -8.41 -17.30
N VAL A 247 -3.04 -8.91 -17.03
CA VAL A 247 -2.23 -8.53 -15.86
C VAL A 247 -2.01 -7.02 -15.81
N PHE A 248 -1.59 -6.39 -16.92
CA PHE A 248 -1.42 -4.93 -16.97
C PHE A 248 -2.73 -4.17 -16.74
N SER A 249 -3.84 -4.63 -17.32
CA SER A 249 -5.16 -4.01 -17.16
C SER A 249 -5.65 -4.05 -15.72
N LEU A 250 -5.44 -5.17 -15.02
CA LEU A 250 -5.78 -5.33 -13.61
C LEU A 250 -4.83 -4.54 -12.71
N ARG A 251 -3.53 -4.58 -12.98
CA ARG A 251 -2.50 -3.84 -12.23
C ARG A 251 -2.75 -2.34 -12.23
N ALA A 252 -3.16 -1.79 -13.37
CA ALA A 252 -3.52 -0.37 -13.48
C ALA A 252 -4.68 0.04 -12.54
N LYS A 253 -5.56 -0.91 -12.19
CA LYS A 253 -6.70 -0.69 -11.28
C LYS A 253 -6.37 -0.91 -9.81
N LEU A 254 -5.25 -1.57 -9.49
CA LEU A 254 -4.78 -1.72 -8.11
C LEU A 254 -4.19 -0.42 -7.55
N LYS A 255 -3.77 0.49 -8.43
CA LYS A 255 -3.32 1.81 -8.02
C LYS A 255 -4.54 2.58 -7.48
N PRO A 256 -4.54 3.01 -6.20
CA PRO A 256 -5.64 3.82 -5.72
C PRO A 256 -5.73 5.11 -6.53
N PRO A 257 -6.94 5.67 -6.69
CA PRO A 257 -7.11 6.90 -7.43
C PRO A 257 -6.21 8.01 -6.84
N PRO A 258 -5.76 8.95 -7.67
CA PRO A 258 -4.94 10.08 -7.24
C PRO A 258 -5.50 10.70 -5.96
N ALA A 259 -4.60 11.17 -5.11
CA ALA A 259 -4.91 11.83 -3.84
C ALA A 259 -5.92 13.00 -3.90
N ASP A 260 -6.18 13.55 -5.09
CA ASP A 260 -7.14 14.64 -5.36
C ASP A 260 -8.52 14.12 -5.87
N GLU A 261 -8.61 12.83 -6.21
CA GLU A 261 -9.82 12.13 -6.66
C GLU A 261 -10.43 11.23 -5.56
N ARG A 262 -9.79 11.16 -4.38
CA ARG A 262 -10.35 10.45 -3.22
C ARG A 262 -11.45 11.31 -2.58
N ASP A 263 -12.54 10.66 -2.16
CA ASP A 263 -13.62 11.29 -1.41
C ASP A 263 -13.06 12.09 -0.24
N ALA A 264 -13.67 13.23 0.06
CA ALA A 264 -13.20 14.11 1.13
C ALA A 264 -13.09 13.34 2.45
N GLU A 265 -11.91 13.37 3.09
CA GLU A 265 -11.69 12.80 4.41
C GLU A 265 -11.80 13.88 5.47
N ALA A 266 -12.49 13.57 6.57
CA ALA A 266 -12.52 14.38 7.77
C ALA A 266 -11.73 13.69 8.88
N ALA A 267 -10.97 14.46 9.65
CA ALA A 267 -10.31 13.93 10.84
C ALA A 267 -11.28 13.95 12.03
N ASP A 268 -11.36 12.84 12.76
CA ASP A 268 -12.05 12.78 14.06
C ASP A 268 -11.48 13.87 15.00
N PRO A 269 -12.29 14.82 15.50
CA PRO A 269 -11.79 15.95 16.29
C PRO A 269 -11.14 15.54 17.63
N LEU A 270 -11.36 14.32 18.10
CA LEU A 270 -10.85 13.84 19.39
C LEU A 270 -9.57 13.04 19.26
N CYS A 271 -9.50 12.16 18.27
CA CYS A 271 -8.39 11.23 18.11
C CYS A 271 -7.55 11.46 16.85
N GLY A 272 -8.04 12.26 15.91
CA GLY A 272 -7.37 12.55 14.64
C GLY A 272 -7.41 11.39 13.64
N MET A 273 -8.25 10.38 13.86
CA MET A 273 -8.44 9.29 12.90
C MET A 273 -9.08 9.84 11.62
N PRO A 274 -8.52 9.55 10.43
CA PRO A 274 -9.13 9.93 9.16
C PRO A 274 -10.41 9.11 8.93
N ILE A 275 -11.45 9.78 8.49
CA ILE A 275 -12.76 9.21 8.20
C ILE A 275 -13.18 9.67 6.83
N GLU A 276 -13.46 8.73 5.95
CA GLU A 276 -14.06 9.01 4.66
C GLU A 276 -15.48 9.56 4.87
N ILE A 277 -15.75 10.79 4.42
CA ILE A 277 -17.01 11.49 4.67
C ILE A 277 -18.20 10.73 4.06
N SER A 278 -18.01 10.14 2.87
CA SER A 278 -19.08 9.43 2.15
C SER A 278 -19.54 8.16 2.87
N THR A 279 -18.69 7.54 3.70
CA THR A 279 -18.98 6.28 4.40
C THR A 279 -19.10 6.44 5.93
N ALA A 280 -18.98 7.67 6.44
CA ALA A 280 -18.98 7.96 7.86
C ALA A 280 -20.29 7.59 8.55
N ARG A 281 -20.21 6.68 9.53
CA ARG A 281 -21.38 6.17 10.28
C ARG A 281 -21.73 7.00 11.51
N HIS A 282 -20.79 7.80 12.00
CA HIS A 282 -20.95 8.56 13.23
C HIS A 282 -20.65 10.03 12.96
N THR A 283 -21.68 10.84 13.00
CA THR A 283 -21.59 12.29 12.77
C THR A 283 -22.34 13.08 13.83
N SER A 284 -21.98 14.36 13.98
CA SER A 284 -22.67 15.33 14.84
C SER A 284 -22.61 16.70 14.19
N GLU A 285 -23.69 17.46 14.26
CA GLU A 285 -23.72 18.85 13.83
C GLU A 285 -23.44 19.79 15.00
N TYR A 286 -22.59 20.79 14.79
CA TYR A 286 -22.33 21.84 15.78
C TYR A 286 -21.86 23.11 15.09
N GLY A 287 -22.44 24.26 15.44
CA GLY A 287 -22.05 25.56 14.85
C GLY A 287 -22.32 25.70 13.35
N GLY A 288 -23.20 24.87 12.77
CA GLY A 288 -23.49 24.84 11.34
C GLY A 288 -22.58 23.92 10.52
N GLU A 289 -21.65 23.21 11.15
CA GLU A 289 -20.71 22.28 10.51
C GLU A 289 -20.98 20.82 10.93
N THR A 290 -20.70 19.88 10.02
CA THR A 290 -20.80 18.44 10.28
C THR A 290 -19.44 17.88 10.70
N TYR A 291 -19.38 17.28 11.89
CA TYR A 291 -18.22 16.59 12.43
C TYR A 291 -18.38 15.07 12.29
N TYR A 292 -17.27 14.38 12.04
CA TYR A 292 -17.23 12.94 11.76
C TYR A 292 -16.40 12.23 12.85
N PHE A 293 -16.82 11.04 13.27
CA PHE A 293 -16.19 10.29 14.37
C PHE A 293 -15.87 8.84 14.00
N CYS A 294 -14.71 8.36 14.43
CA CYS A 294 -14.26 6.99 14.15
C CYS A 294 -15.07 5.95 14.92
N CYS A 295 -15.71 6.35 16.01
CA CYS A 295 -16.51 5.48 16.85
C CYS A 295 -17.59 6.27 17.63
N PRO A 296 -18.59 5.57 18.20
CA PRO A 296 -19.61 6.20 19.04
C PRO A 296 -19.03 6.91 20.28
N GLY A 297 -17.90 6.42 20.81
CA GLY A 297 -17.25 6.99 21.99
C GLY A 297 -16.66 8.38 21.73
N CYS A 298 -16.02 8.58 20.57
CA CYS A 298 -15.51 9.89 20.16
C CYS A 298 -16.67 10.88 19.95
N LYS A 299 -17.74 10.43 19.27
CA LYS A 299 -18.96 11.23 19.09
C LYS A 299 -19.56 11.69 20.41
N GLN A 300 -19.82 10.77 21.34
CA GLN A 300 -20.40 11.10 22.65
C GLN A 300 -19.51 12.04 23.46
N SER A 301 -18.20 11.92 23.32
CA SER A 301 -17.25 12.78 24.02
C SER A 301 -17.20 14.19 23.41
N PHE A 302 -17.38 14.31 22.09
CA PHE A 302 -17.58 15.58 21.41
C PHE A 302 -18.89 16.27 21.86
N GLU A 303 -20.01 15.57 21.81
CA GLU A 303 -21.34 16.11 22.14
C GLU A 303 -21.45 16.64 23.59
N LYS A 304 -20.60 16.14 24.51
CA LYS A 304 -20.57 16.60 25.91
C LYS A 304 -19.92 17.96 26.08
N VAL A 305 -18.89 18.28 25.30
CA VAL A 305 -18.14 19.54 25.41
C VAL A 305 -17.70 20.00 24.01
N PRO A 306 -18.66 20.28 23.10
CA PRO A 306 -18.36 20.50 21.69
C PRO A 306 -17.52 21.75 21.49
N GLU A 307 -17.68 22.81 22.29
CA GLU A 307 -16.83 24.01 22.22
C GLU A 307 -15.33 23.74 22.42
N LYS A 308 -14.97 22.62 23.07
CA LYS A 308 -13.56 22.24 23.31
C LYS A 308 -12.92 21.59 22.07
N TYR A 309 -13.71 20.96 21.21
CA TYR A 309 -13.24 20.14 20.09
C TYR A 309 -13.61 20.73 18.73
N ALA A 310 -14.68 21.52 18.66
CA ALA A 310 -15.13 22.23 17.49
C ALA A 310 -14.15 23.34 17.12
N THR A 311 -13.18 22.99 16.28
CA THR A 311 -12.33 23.96 15.57
C THR A 311 -12.53 23.71 14.07
N ASN A 312 -12.90 24.78 13.35
CA ASN A 312 -13.37 24.79 11.95
C ASN A 312 -12.79 23.68 11.08
N THR A 313 -13.64 22.76 10.65
CA THR A 313 -13.31 21.64 9.78
C THR A 313 -14.39 21.46 8.73
N VAL A 314 -14.61 22.47 7.88
CA VAL A 314 -15.19 22.22 6.55
C VAL A 314 -14.37 22.96 5.50
N SER A 315 -13.76 22.16 4.63
CA SER A 315 -13.25 22.61 3.34
C SER A 315 -14.43 22.58 2.36
N THR A 316 -15.14 23.69 2.22
CA THR A 316 -16.18 23.85 1.19
C THR A 316 -15.50 24.31 -0.11
N LYS A 317 -15.35 23.40 -1.08
CA LYS A 317 -14.98 23.71 -2.48
C LYS A 317 -16.24 24.17 -3.24
N TRP A 318 -16.09 25.20 -4.08
CA TRP A 318 -16.74 25.25 -5.40
C TRP A 318 -15.66 24.94 -6.44
#